data_AF-A0A8S3GGV8-F1
#
_entry.id   AF-A0A8S3GGV8-F1
#
_cell.length_a   1.000
_cell.length_b   1.000
_cell.length_c   1.000
_cell.angle_alpha   90.00
_cell.angle_beta   90.00
_cell.angle_gamma   90.00
#
_symmetry.space_group_name_H-M   'P 1'
#
loop_
_entity.id
_entity.type
_entity.pdbx_description
1 polymer ?
#
loop_
_entity_poly.entity_id
_entity_poly.type
_entity_poly.pdbx_seq_one_letter_code
_entity_poly.pdbx_strand_id
1 'polypeptide(L)'
;ILKKGQYVLRVTDKSGIFHIGHAADYAKKAEAYRKKTCAYIELDSDPLWSVFDKVILLLNGLRAKKHILSWQLDKMIPKREKVQLAYLYFIPKPHKIGTPLRPIVSSLHMPTTGISKFLDKLIRPLFDKYARSTTIIDGVDLIQRLEAYATNGYLNPTTYFCTFDITDLYIMLPQEESFDILTEFLLQYGYHKIQNIPIDAIRKLAPIVIKENGF
;
A
#
# COMPACT_ATOMS: atom_id res chain seq x y z
N ILE A 1 -3.41 15.99 -37.28
CA ILE A 1 -4.21 14.75 -37.17
C ILE A 1 -3.53 13.85 -36.13
N LEU A 2 -4.19 13.56 -35.01
CA LEU A 2 -3.64 12.66 -33.98
C LEU A 2 -3.57 11.23 -34.53
N LYS A 3 -2.38 10.63 -34.55
CA LYS A 3 -2.21 9.23 -34.97
C LYS A 3 -2.40 8.28 -33.79
N LYS A 4 -3.20 7.23 -33.99
CA LYS A 4 -3.38 6.14 -33.02
C LYS A 4 -2.02 5.53 -32.64
N GLY A 5 -1.75 5.35 -31.35
CA GLY A 5 -0.50 4.78 -30.83
C GLY A 5 0.62 5.78 -30.54
N GLN A 6 0.52 7.04 -30.95
CA GLN A 6 1.55 8.05 -30.67
C GLN A 6 1.33 8.82 -29.35
N TYR A 7 0.12 8.74 -28.79
CA TYR A 7 -0.29 9.52 -27.63
C TYR A 7 -0.87 8.62 -26.54
N VAL A 8 -0.63 9.02 -25.29
CA VAL A 8 -1.17 8.39 -24.08
C VAL A 8 -2.12 9.37 -23.43
N LEU A 9 -3.38 8.94 -23.26
CA LEU A 9 -4.40 9.64 -22.48
C LEU A 9 -4.50 9.01 -21.09
N ARG A 10 -4.32 9.81 -20.05
CA ARG A 10 -4.40 9.38 -18.65
C ARG A 10 -5.09 10.44 -17.81
N VAL A 11 -5.76 10.00 -16.75
CA VAL A 11 -6.18 10.89 -15.66
C VAL A 11 -4.93 11.32 -14.86
N THR A 12 -4.87 12.58 -14.48
CA THR A 12 -3.75 13.18 -13.77
C THR A 12 -3.79 12.90 -12.27
N ASP A 13 -2.60 12.99 -11.67
CA ASP A 13 -2.45 12.96 -10.24
C ASP A 13 -3.10 14.18 -9.56
N LYS A 14 -3.90 13.95 -8.51
CA LYS A 14 -4.60 14.92 -7.65
C LYS A 14 -5.74 15.73 -8.29
N SER A 15 -5.62 16.17 -9.54
CA SER A 15 -6.58 17.09 -10.16
C SER A 15 -7.72 16.41 -10.92
N GLY A 16 -7.65 15.10 -11.17
CA GLY A 16 -8.72 14.35 -11.83
C GLY A 16 -8.99 14.75 -13.28
N ILE A 17 -8.13 15.57 -13.89
CA ILE A 17 -8.26 16.02 -15.29
C ILE A 17 -7.53 15.06 -16.23
N PHE A 18 -7.80 15.18 -17.53
CA PHE A 18 -7.09 14.40 -18.55
C PHE A 18 -5.78 15.07 -18.96
N HIS A 19 -4.74 14.25 -19.13
CA HIS A 19 -3.46 14.65 -19.71
C HIS A 19 -3.18 13.81 -20.97
N ILE A 20 -2.83 14.50 -22.05
CA ILE A 20 -2.40 13.90 -23.31
C ILE A 20 -0.89 14.15 -23.44
N GLY A 21 -0.12 13.07 -23.54
CA GLY A 21 1.32 13.14 -23.77
C GLY A 21 1.77 12.20 -24.88
N HIS A 22 2.98 12.40 -25.41
CA HIS A 22 3.57 11.46 -26.36
C HIS A 22 3.91 10.14 -25.69
N ALA A 23 3.61 9.02 -26.35
CA ALA A 23 3.91 7.68 -25.84
C ALA A 23 5.42 7.48 -25.60
N ALA A 24 6.28 8.04 -26.45
CA ALA A 24 7.73 7.97 -26.31
C ALA A 24 8.25 8.72 -25.06
N ASP A 25 7.73 9.92 -24.77
CA ASP A 25 8.08 10.67 -23.56
C ASP A 25 7.63 9.91 -22.30
N TYR A 26 6.42 9.33 -22.35
CA TYR A 26 5.89 8.53 -21.27
C TYR A 26 6.75 7.29 -20.98
N ALA A 27 7.14 6.54 -22.01
CA ALA A 27 8.05 5.39 -21.87
C ALA A 27 9.42 5.81 -21.31
N LYS A 28 9.99 6.91 -21.83
CA LYS A 28 11.26 7.47 -21.33
C LYS A 28 11.18 7.83 -19.84
N LYS A 29 10.10 8.48 -19.40
CA LYS A 29 9.89 8.86 -18.00
C LYS A 29 9.67 7.66 -17.09
N ALA A 30 8.95 6.65 -17.57
CA ALA A 30 8.75 5.40 -16.82
C ALA A 30 10.10 4.68 -16.59
N GLU A 31 10.95 4.61 -17.62
CA GLU A 31 12.27 4.00 -17.50
C GLU A 31 13.21 4.82 -16.62
N ALA A 32 13.19 6.15 -16.75
CA ALA A 32 13.95 7.04 -15.87
C ALA A 32 13.55 6.86 -14.40
N TYR A 33 12.26 6.66 -14.13
CA TYR A 33 11.78 6.37 -12.77
C TYR A 33 12.36 5.05 -12.26
N ARG A 34 12.26 3.96 -13.03
CA ARG A 34 12.80 2.64 -12.64
C ARG A 34 14.29 2.69 -12.32
N LYS A 35 15.08 3.32 -13.19
CA LYS A 35 16.54 3.48 -12.99
C LYS A 35 16.89 4.34 -11.78
N LYS A 36 16.12 5.40 -11.52
CA LYS A 36 16.37 6.29 -10.39
C LYS A 36 16.12 5.58 -9.06
N THR A 37 15.07 4.77 -8.97
CA THR A 37 14.62 4.21 -7.70
C THR A 37 15.24 2.86 -7.37
N CYS A 38 15.67 2.09 -8.38
CA CYS A 38 16.12 0.71 -8.22
C CYS A 38 15.11 -0.17 -7.42
N ALA A 39 13.83 0.21 -7.46
CA ALA A 39 12.79 -0.37 -6.60
C ALA A 39 12.17 -1.66 -7.18
N TYR A 40 12.57 -2.05 -8.38
CA TYR A 40 12.00 -3.20 -9.10
C TYR A 40 13.10 -4.12 -9.58
N ILE A 41 12.81 -5.41 -9.57
CA ILE A 41 13.65 -6.47 -10.10
C ILE A 41 12.84 -7.16 -11.19
N GLU A 42 13.46 -7.39 -12.34
CA GLU A 42 12.85 -8.15 -13.43
C GLU A 42 12.81 -9.63 -13.05
N LEU A 43 11.69 -10.29 -13.33
CA LEU A 43 11.49 -11.71 -13.04
C LEU A 43 11.64 -12.53 -14.31
N ASP A 44 12.21 -13.73 -14.20
CA ASP A 44 12.42 -14.64 -15.33
C ASP A 44 11.11 -15.25 -15.87
N SER A 45 10.02 -15.21 -15.09
CA SER A 45 8.74 -15.82 -15.45
C SER A 45 7.56 -15.16 -14.73
N ASP A 46 6.35 -15.35 -15.27
CA ASP A 46 5.09 -14.92 -14.66
C ASP A 46 4.91 -15.55 -13.26
N PRO A 47 4.82 -14.73 -12.19
CA PRO A 47 4.75 -15.24 -10.82
C PRO A 47 3.32 -15.61 -10.39
N LEU A 48 2.28 -15.40 -11.20
CA LEU A 48 0.88 -15.52 -10.78
C LEU A 48 0.58 -16.85 -10.07
N TRP A 49 0.96 -17.96 -10.71
CA TRP A 49 0.65 -19.29 -10.19
C TRP A 49 1.55 -19.70 -9.02
N SER A 50 2.82 -19.29 -9.02
CA SER A 50 3.71 -19.55 -7.89
C SER A 50 3.25 -18.79 -6.64
N VAL A 51 2.80 -17.54 -6.79
CA VAL A 51 2.19 -16.75 -5.72
C VAL A 51 0.87 -17.36 -5.25
N PHE A 52 0.03 -17.83 -6.19
CA PHE A 52 -1.20 -18.53 -5.85
C PHE A 52 -0.95 -19.75 -4.96
N ASP A 53 -0.02 -20.62 -5.36
CA ASP A 53 0.31 -21.83 -4.61
C ASP A 53 0.89 -21.51 -3.22
N LYS A 54 1.76 -20.49 -3.12
CA LYS A 54 2.27 -19.99 -1.81
C LYS A 54 1.13 -19.54 -0.90
N VAL A 55 0.16 -18.79 -1.42
CA VAL A 55 -1.00 -18.31 -0.65
C VAL A 55 -1.85 -19.49 -0.16
N ILE A 56 -2.16 -20.44 -1.05
CA ILE A 56 -2.95 -21.64 -0.68
C ILE A 56 -2.23 -22.45 0.40
N LEU A 57 -0.93 -22.70 0.22
CA LEU A 57 -0.11 -23.44 1.18
C LEU A 57 -0.09 -22.76 2.56
N LEU A 58 0.13 -21.44 2.59
CA LEU A 58 0.14 -20.66 3.82
C LEU A 58 -1.20 -20.75 4.55
N LEU A 59 -2.31 -20.47 3.86
CA LEU A 59 -3.64 -20.43 4.46
C LEU A 59 -4.07 -21.81 4.98
N ASN A 60 -3.85 -22.87 4.19
CA ASN A 60 -4.13 -24.24 4.62
C ASN A 60 -3.26 -24.65 5.82
N GLY A 61 -1.98 -24.27 5.83
CA GLY A 61 -1.08 -24.50 6.97
C GLY A 61 -1.56 -23.81 8.24
N LEU A 62 -2.02 -22.56 8.15
CA LEU A 62 -2.60 -21.83 9.28
C LEU A 62 -3.92 -22.47 9.76
N ARG A 63 -4.75 -22.94 8.84
CA ARG A 63 -6.02 -23.61 9.16
C ARG A 63 -5.79 -24.95 9.87
N ALA A 64 -4.86 -25.77 9.39
CA ALA A 64 -4.49 -27.04 9.99
C ALA A 64 -3.98 -26.87 11.44
N LYS A 65 -3.20 -25.81 11.69
CA LYS A 65 -2.72 -25.43 13.03
C LYS A 65 -3.80 -24.77 13.91
N LYS A 66 -5.04 -24.64 13.43
CA LYS A 66 -6.14 -23.93 14.11
C LYS A 66 -5.81 -22.46 14.45
N HIS A 67 -4.88 -21.84 13.70
CA HIS A 67 -4.55 -20.41 13.85
C HIS A 67 -5.58 -19.51 13.19
N ILE A 68 -6.35 -20.04 12.24
CA ILE A 68 -7.48 -19.33 11.61
C ILE A 68 -8.73 -20.22 11.58
N LEU A 69 -9.89 -19.58 11.63
CA LEU A 69 -11.21 -20.19 11.52
C LEU A 69 -11.62 -20.40 10.06
N SER A 70 -12.62 -21.27 9.82
CA SER A 70 -13.09 -21.56 8.45
C SER A 70 -13.56 -20.30 7.73
N TRP A 71 -14.36 -19.48 8.41
CA TRP A 71 -14.86 -18.24 7.81
C TRP A 71 -13.74 -17.24 7.51
N GLN A 72 -12.62 -17.26 8.24
CA GLN A 72 -11.46 -16.40 7.97
C GLN A 72 -10.72 -16.89 6.72
N LEU A 73 -10.55 -18.20 6.59
CA LEU A 73 -10.04 -18.83 5.37
C LEU A 73 -10.90 -18.44 4.17
N ASP A 74 -12.22 -18.56 4.26
CA ASP A 74 -13.15 -18.24 3.16
C ASP A 74 -13.07 -16.78 2.69
N LYS A 75 -12.68 -15.85 3.58
CA LYS A 75 -12.46 -14.44 3.21
C LYS A 75 -11.12 -14.18 2.54
N MET A 76 -10.11 -15.01 2.81
CA MET A 76 -8.73 -14.80 2.35
C MET A 76 -8.37 -15.65 1.14
N ILE A 77 -8.99 -16.83 0.99
CA ILE A 77 -8.61 -17.81 -0.02
C ILE A 77 -8.88 -17.27 -1.44
N PRO A 78 -7.88 -17.27 -2.34
CA PRO A 78 -8.08 -16.82 -3.71
C PRO A 78 -8.88 -17.84 -4.51
N LYS A 79 -9.67 -17.35 -5.46
CA LYS A 79 -10.42 -18.18 -6.41
C LYS A 79 -9.66 -18.28 -7.73
N ARG A 80 -9.32 -19.50 -8.15
CA ARG A 80 -8.46 -19.76 -9.32
C ARG A 80 -8.96 -19.06 -10.59
N GLU A 81 -10.27 -19.01 -10.78
CA GLU A 81 -10.92 -18.40 -11.94
C GLU A 81 -11.00 -16.86 -11.88
N LYS A 82 -10.63 -16.24 -10.76
CA LYS A 82 -10.70 -14.79 -10.54
C LYS A 82 -9.34 -14.13 -10.34
N VAL A 83 -8.27 -14.90 -10.18
CA VAL A 83 -6.94 -14.33 -9.96
C VAL A 83 -6.32 -13.84 -11.26
N GLN A 84 -5.63 -12.71 -11.18
CA GLN A 84 -4.88 -12.11 -12.28
C GLN A 84 -3.63 -11.47 -11.70
N LEU A 85 -2.56 -11.45 -12.51
CA LEU A 85 -1.34 -10.74 -12.17
C LEU A 85 -1.67 -9.24 -12.04
N ALA A 86 -1.00 -8.57 -11.10
CA ALA A 86 -1.08 -7.12 -11.02
C ALA A 86 -0.50 -6.50 -12.30
N TYR A 87 -0.74 -5.21 -12.52
CA TYR A 87 -0.07 -4.49 -13.59
C TYR A 87 0.38 -3.11 -13.11
N LEU A 88 1.57 -2.71 -13.57
CA LEU A 88 2.12 -1.39 -13.35
C LEU A 88 1.67 -0.43 -14.45
N TYR A 89 1.11 0.71 -14.06
CA TYR A 89 0.87 1.83 -14.95
C TYR A 89 1.33 3.12 -14.28
N PHE A 90 1.41 4.21 -15.06
CA PHE A 90 1.85 5.49 -14.53
C PHE A 90 0.79 6.58 -14.68
N ILE A 91 0.75 7.52 -13.75
CA ILE A 91 -0.11 8.70 -13.83
C ILE A 91 0.74 9.98 -13.88
N PRO A 92 0.44 10.93 -14.77
CA PRO A 92 1.19 12.18 -14.88
C PRO A 92 0.89 13.12 -13.71
N LYS A 93 1.93 13.81 -13.21
CA LYS A 93 1.85 14.83 -12.17
C LYS A 93 2.04 16.23 -12.78
N PRO A 94 1.01 16.82 -13.42
CA PRO A 94 1.14 18.12 -14.10
C PRO A 94 1.43 19.29 -13.15
N HIS A 95 1.16 19.12 -11.85
CA HIS A 95 1.46 20.09 -10.81
C HIS A 95 2.95 20.10 -10.36
N LYS A 96 3.82 19.35 -11.05
CA LYS A 96 5.27 19.31 -10.81
C LYS A 96 6.00 19.62 -12.12
N ILE A 97 7.13 20.33 -12.02
CA ILE A 97 7.97 20.71 -13.16
C ILE A 97 8.35 19.47 -13.97
N GLY A 98 8.21 19.54 -15.29
CA GLY A 98 8.53 18.45 -16.22
C GLY A 98 7.47 17.34 -16.30
N THR A 99 6.36 17.46 -15.57
CA THR A 99 5.26 16.46 -15.52
C THR A 99 5.79 15.05 -15.29
N PRO A 100 6.42 14.78 -14.13
CA PRO A 100 6.91 13.46 -13.80
C PRO A 100 5.76 12.46 -13.69
N LEU A 101 6.12 11.18 -13.77
CA LEU A 101 5.17 10.08 -13.66
C LEU A 101 5.16 9.53 -12.22
N ARG A 102 3.98 9.15 -11.72
CA ARG A 102 3.82 8.35 -10.49
C ARG A 102 3.48 6.92 -10.89
N PRO A 103 4.24 5.90 -10.43
CA PRO A 103 3.86 4.51 -10.64
C PRO A 103 2.61 4.17 -9.80
N ILE A 104 1.75 3.31 -10.35
CA ILE A 104 0.63 2.71 -9.65
C ILE A 104 0.60 1.22 -10.02
N VAL A 105 0.60 0.36 -9.00
CA VAL A 105 0.42 -1.09 -9.17
C VAL A 105 -1.03 -1.42 -8.86
N SER A 106 -1.75 -1.92 -9.86
CA SER A 106 -3.13 -2.39 -9.69
C SER A 106 -3.13 -3.87 -9.36
N SER A 107 -3.38 -4.23 -8.10
CA SER A 107 -3.35 -5.60 -7.58
C SER A 107 -4.73 -6.09 -7.10
N LEU A 108 -5.81 -5.61 -7.72
CA LEU A 108 -7.19 -5.91 -7.30
C LEU A 108 -7.56 -7.39 -7.35
N HIS A 109 -6.89 -8.15 -8.22
CA HIS A 109 -7.17 -9.55 -8.49
C HIS A 109 -5.98 -10.46 -8.18
N MET A 110 -4.96 -9.96 -7.47
CA MET A 110 -3.84 -10.79 -7.06
C MET A 110 -4.27 -11.89 -6.09
N PRO A 111 -3.56 -13.03 -6.04
CA PRO A 111 -3.85 -14.08 -5.06
C PRO A 111 -3.77 -13.59 -3.60
N THR A 112 -3.00 -12.52 -3.34
CA THR A 112 -2.81 -11.92 -2.01
C THR A 112 -3.90 -10.91 -1.61
N THR A 113 -4.79 -10.49 -2.52
CA THR A 113 -5.77 -9.42 -2.25
C THR A 113 -6.74 -9.78 -1.13
N GLY A 114 -7.14 -11.05 -1.02
CA GLY A 114 -8.02 -11.53 0.06
C GLY A 114 -7.37 -11.36 1.43
N ILE A 115 -6.09 -11.74 1.54
CA ILE A 115 -5.29 -11.56 2.76
C ILE A 115 -5.13 -10.07 3.08
N SER A 116 -4.76 -9.24 2.10
CA SER A 116 -4.60 -7.79 2.27
C SER A 116 -5.86 -7.13 2.84
N LYS A 117 -7.03 -7.39 2.23
CA LYS A 117 -8.32 -6.87 2.71
C LYS A 117 -8.69 -7.39 4.10
N PHE A 118 -8.33 -8.62 4.42
CA PHE A 118 -8.61 -9.20 5.73
C PHE A 118 -7.73 -8.56 6.81
N LEU A 119 -6.42 -8.41 6.55
CA LEU A 119 -5.49 -7.75 7.47
C LEU A 119 -5.86 -6.28 7.71
N ASP A 120 -6.25 -5.54 6.67
CA ASP A 120 -6.72 -4.16 6.81
C ASP A 120 -7.92 -4.09 7.77
N LYS A 121 -8.94 -4.92 7.57
CA LYS A 121 -10.11 -5.01 8.47
C LYS A 121 -9.75 -5.44 9.90
N LEU A 122 -8.71 -6.25 10.05
CA LEU A 122 -8.26 -6.75 11.35
C LEU A 122 -7.50 -5.68 12.13
N ILE A 123 -6.60 -4.94 11.45
CA ILE A 123 -5.63 -4.03 12.07
C ILE A 123 -6.19 -2.60 12.16
N ARG A 124 -7.00 -2.16 11.19
CA ARG A 124 -7.50 -0.78 11.11
C ARG A 124 -8.19 -0.30 12.40
N PRO A 125 -9.06 -1.08 13.06
CA PRO A 125 -9.67 -0.65 14.32
C PRO A 125 -8.64 -0.43 15.45
N LEU A 126 -7.53 -1.17 15.44
CA LEU A 126 -6.46 -1.00 16.42
C LEU A 126 -5.65 0.25 16.12
N PHE A 127 -5.34 0.50 14.84
CA PHE A 127 -4.72 1.74 14.41
C PHE A 127 -5.58 2.95 14.81
N ASP A 128 -6.88 2.92 14.52
CA ASP A 128 -7.80 4.01 14.87
C ASP A 128 -7.95 4.18 16.39
N LYS A 129 -7.78 3.12 17.18
CA LYS A 129 -7.83 3.19 18.64
C LYS A 129 -6.56 3.80 19.25
N TYR A 130 -5.38 3.42 18.77
CA TYR A 130 -4.11 3.73 19.44
C TYR A 130 -3.27 4.79 18.73
N ALA A 131 -3.36 4.92 17.41
CA ALA A 131 -2.55 5.85 16.61
C ALA A 131 -3.33 7.08 16.13
N ARG A 132 -4.67 7.11 16.30
CA ARG A 132 -5.51 8.23 15.84
C ARG A 132 -5.16 9.57 16.50
N SER A 133 -4.75 9.56 17.77
CA SER A 133 -4.42 10.80 18.49
C SER A 133 -3.21 11.51 17.88
N THR A 134 -2.24 10.76 17.34
CA THR A 134 -1.02 11.28 16.70
C THR A 134 -1.09 11.35 15.18
N THR A 135 -2.15 10.81 14.57
CA THR A 135 -2.32 10.77 13.11
C THR A 135 -3.35 11.79 12.63
N ILE A 136 -2.93 12.64 11.69
CA ILE A 136 -3.81 13.52 10.91
C ILE A 136 -4.40 12.71 9.75
N ILE A 137 -5.73 12.66 9.66
CA ILE A 137 -6.42 11.85 8.63
C ILE A 137 -6.65 12.64 7.34
N ASP A 138 -7.01 13.91 7.45
CA ASP A 138 -7.29 14.78 6.32
C ASP A 138 -7.12 16.27 6.66
N GLY A 139 -7.40 17.14 5.70
CA GLY A 139 -7.27 18.59 5.87
C GLY A 139 -8.28 19.18 6.86
N VAL A 140 -9.47 18.59 7.02
CA VAL A 140 -10.48 19.08 7.96
C VAL A 140 -10.05 18.75 9.39
N ASP A 141 -9.60 17.53 9.64
CA ASP A 141 -9.02 17.08 10.90
C ASP A 141 -7.81 17.94 11.30
N LEU A 142 -6.95 18.30 10.34
CA LEU A 142 -5.83 19.21 10.59
C LEU A 142 -6.29 20.59 11.07
N ILE A 143 -7.23 21.21 10.35
CA ILE A 143 -7.73 22.56 10.69
C ILE A 143 -8.36 22.54 12.09
N GLN A 144 -9.24 21.57 12.37
CA GLN A 144 -9.89 21.44 13.67
C GLN A 144 -8.87 21.28 14.82
N ARG A 145 -7.81 20.50 14.60
CA ARG A 145 -6.74 20.32 15.61
C ARG A 145 -5.91 21.59 15.81
N LEU A 146 -5.63 22.33 14.74
CA LEU A 146 -4.92 23.61 14.84
C LEU A 146 -5.76 24.68 15.54
N GLU A 147 -7.07 24.74 15.28
CA GLU A 147 -8.01 25.63 15.98
C GLU A 147 -8.08 25.30 17.47
N ALA A 148 -8.16 24.01 17.82
CA ALA A 148 -8.11 23.57 19.22
C ALA A 148 -6.77 23.91 19.87
N TYR A 149 -5.65 23.70 19.17
CA TYR A 149 -4.31 24.06 19.64
C TYR A 149 -4.18 25.57 19.91
N ALA A 150 -4.75 26.40 19.05
CA ALA A 150 -4.82 27.84 19.22
C ALA A 150 -5.74 28.27 20.37
N THR A 151 -6.93 27.67 20.47
CA THR A 151 -7.93 27.96 21.52
C THR A 151 -7.39 27.61 22.92
N ASN A 152 -6.58 26.57 23.02
CA ASN A 152 -5.91 26.17 24.25
C ASN A 152 -4.67 27.03 24.57
N GLY A 153 -4.38 28.07 23.78
CA GLY A 153 -3.28 29.01 24.02
C GLY A 153 -1.89 28.47 23.67
N TYR A 154 -1.78 27.34 22.96
CA TYR A 154 -0.49 26.76 22.59
C TYR A 154 0.14 27.41 21.36
N LEU A 155 -0.67 28.06 20.52
CA LEU A 155 -0.18 28.81 19.36
C LEU A 155 0.23 30.22 19.80
N ASN A 156 1.53 30.48 19.88
CA ASN A 156 2.11 31.75 20.31
C ASN A 156 3.03 32.34 19.23
N PRO A 157 3.44 33.62 19.33
CA PRO A 157 4.34 34.25 18.35
C PRO A 157 5.71 33.56 18.20
N THR A 158 6.11 32.71 19.15
CA THR A 158 7.37 31.95 19.10
C THR A 158 7.16 30.51 18.61
N THR A 159 5.94 30.12 18.21
CA THR A 159 5.66 28.81 17.64
C THR A 159 6.24 28.71 16.23
N TYR A 160 7.10 27.72 16.01
CA TYR A 160 7.64 27.42 14.68
C TYR A 160 6.83 26.34 13.98
N PHE A 161 6.54 26.57 12.71
CA PHE A 161 5.99 25.54 11.82
C PHE A 161 7.13 24.87 11.06
N CYS A 162 7.28 23.57 11.25
CA CYS A 162 8.23 22.74 10.53
C CYS A 162 7.47 21.84 9.55
N THR A 163 7.99 21.69 8.34
CA THR A 163 7.45 20.77 7.34
C THR A 163 8.52 19.78 6.92
N PHE A 164 8.13 18.51 6.83
CA PHE A 164 8.98 17.43 6.36
C PHE A 164 8.26 16.74 5.19
N ASP A 165 8.97 16.51 4.09
CA ASP A 165 8.46 15.76 2.94
C ASP A 165 9.24 14.47 2.80
N ILE A 166 8.56 13.33 2.93
CA ILE A 166 9.19 12.02 2.74
C ILE A 166 9.11 11.66 1.26
N THR A 167 10.26 11.60 0.62
CA THR A 167 10.35 11.19 -0.79
C THR A 167 10.22 9.68 -0.92
N ASP A 168 9.44 9.23 -1.89
CA ASP A 168 9.40 7.81 -2.31
C ASP A 168 9.09 6.80 -1.17
N LEU A 169 8.30 7.21 -0.18
CA LEU A 169 7.94 6.44 1.03
C LEU A 169 7.62 4.95 0.77
N TYR A 170 6.76 4.65 -0.20
CA TYR A 170 6.28 3.28 -0.44
C TYR A 170 7.36 2.30 -0.91
N ILE A 171 8.39 2.79 -1.60
CA ILE A 171 9.47 1.94 -2.12
C ILE A 171 10.67 1.87 -1.18
N MET A 172 10.76 2.81 -0.21
CA MET A 172 11.87 2.88 0.76
C MET A 172 11.51 2.30 2.12
N LEU A 173 10.29 1.78 2.30
CA LEU A 173 9.86 1.22 3.58
C LEU A 173 10.63 -0.10 3.86
N PRO A 174 11.40 -0.20 4.95
CA PRO A 174 12.12 -1.41 5.28
C PRO A 174 11.13 -2.50 5.70
N GLN A 175 11.02 -3.54 4.86
CA GLN A 175 9.91 -4.49 4.96
C GLN A 175 10.00 -5.36 6.22
N GLU A 176 11.16 -5.94 6.54
CA GLU A 176 11.32 -6.81 7.71
C GLU A 176 11.02 -6.06 9.02
N GLU A 177 11.65 -4.90 9.17
CA GLU A 177 11.48 -4.01 10.32
C GLU A 177 10.01 -3.58 10.46
N SER A 178 9.29 -3.38 9.36
CA SER A 178 7.86 -3.06 9.40
C SER A 178 7.00 -4.20 9.99
N PHE A 179 7.38 -5.47 9.77
CA PHE A 179 6.68 -6.61 10.36
C PHE A 179 7.03 -6.79 11.85
N ASP A 180 8.26 -6.45 12.24
CA ASP A 180 8.69 -6.35 13.64
C ASP A 180 7.88 -5.29 14.38
N ILE A 181 7.85 -4.07 13.84
CA ILE A 181 7.07 -2.95 14.40
C ILE A 181 5.59 -3.31 14.55
N LEU A 182 4.99 -3.98 13.56
CA LEU A 182 3.60 -4.46 13.69
C LEU A 182 3.43 -5.44 14.84
N THR A 183 4.38 -6.36 15.00
CA THR A 183 4.34 -7.38 16.07
C THR A 183 4.51 -6.72 17.44
N GLU A 184 5.49 -5.83 17.57
CA GLU A 184 5.78 -5.06 18.77
C GLU A 184 4.60 -4.18 19.17
N PHE A 185 4.02 -3.44 18.22
CA PHE A 185 2.83 -2.63 18.43
C PHE A 185 1.69 -3.46 19.05
N LEU A 186 1.41 -4.64 18.50
CA LEU A 186 0.35 -5.50 19.01
C LEU A 186 0.65 -5.99 20.43
N LEU A 187 1.88 -6.43 20.69
CA LEU A 187 2.31 -6.90 22.01
C LEU A 187 2.30 -5.77 23.06
N GLN A 188 2.76 -4.58 22.68
CA GLN A 188 2.77 -3.38 23.54
C GLN A 188 1.38 -3.03 24.06
N TYR A 189 0.35 -3.22 23.22
CA TYR A 189 -1.05 -2.99 23.60
C TYR A 189 -1.75 -4.24 24.15
N GLY A 190 -1.00 -5.29 24.51
CA GLY A 190 -1.50 -6.48 25.20
C GLY A 190 -2.23 -7.48 24.30
N TYR A 191 -2.11 -7.37 22.99
CA TYR A 191 -2.67 -8.36 22.07
C TYR A 191 -1.69 -9.53 21.96
N HIS A 192 -2.21 -10.75 22.12
CA HIS A 192 -1.53 -11.99 21.69
C HIS A 192 -2.29 -12.69 20.56
N LYS A 193 -3.57 -12.35 20.41
CA LYS A 193 -4.45 -12.77 19.31
C LYS A 193 -5.38 -11.61 18.93
N ILE A 194 -5.76 -11.53 17.66
CA ILE A 194 -6.80 -10.61 17.18
C ILE A 194 -7.83 -11.43 16.43
N GLN A 195 -9.10 -11.36 16.85
CA GLN A 195 -10.17 -12.20 16.30
C GLN A 195 -9.78 -13.69 16.19
N ASN A 196 -9.20 -14.25 17.25
CA ASN A 196 -8.68 -15.63 17.32
C ASN A 196 -7.44 -15.94 16.48
N ILE A 197 -6.87 -14.97 15.76
CA ILE A 197 -5.64 -15.16 14.99
C ILE A 197 -4.43 -14.80 15.86
N PRO A 198 -3.49 -15.73 16.12
CA PRO A 198 -2.27 -15.42 16.87
C PRO A 198 -1.36 -14.46 16.10
N ILE A 199 -0.58 -13.67 16.83
CA ILE A 199 0.37 -12.72 16.24
C ILE A 199 1.33 -13.39 15.27
N ASP A 200 1.84 -14.59 15.59
CA ASP A 200 2.70 -15.35 14.69
C ASP A 200 2.04 -15.68 13.34
N ALA A 201 0.71 -15.82 13.30
CA ALA A 201 -0.02 -16.00 12.05
C ALA A 201 -0.15 -14.67 11.30
N ILE A 202 -0.42 -13.56 12.00
CA ILE A 202 -0.43 -12.21 11.40
C ILE A 202 0.94 -11.89 10.79
N ARG A 203 2.03 -12.20 11.50
CA ARG A 203 3.41 -12.06 11.06
C ARG A 203 3.78 -12.95 9.87
N LYS A 204 2.97 -13.98 9.56
CA LYS A 204 3.11 -14.79 8.33
C LYS A 204 2.22 -14.29 7.19
N LEU A 205 1.06 -13.73 7.52
CA LEU A 205 0.11 -13.17 6.55
C LEU A 205 0.56 -11.81 6.02
N ALA A 206 1.18 -10.95 6.83
CA ALA A 206 1.62 -9.62 6.36
C ALA A 206 2.74 -9.69 5.30
N PRO A 207 3.80 -10.51 5.46
CA PRO A 207 4.87 -10.58 4.49
C PRO A 207 4.44 -11.07 3.11
N ILE A 208 3.52 -12.03 3.01
CA ILE A 208 3.09 -12.54 1.70
C ILE A 208 2.42 -11.42 0.87
N VAL A 209 1.74 -10.46 1.50
CA VAL A 209 1.09 -9.34 0.81
C VAL A 209 2.11 -8.35 0.26
N ILE A 210 3.18 -8.07 1.01
CA ILE A 210 4.18 -7.06 0.65
C ILE A 210 5.27 -7.63 -0.26
N LYS A 211 5.70 -8.87 -0.03
CA LYS A 211 6.80 -9.51 -0.77
C LYS A 211 6.37 -10.12 -2.10
N GLU A 212 5.14 -10.64 -2.18
CA GLU A 212 4.61 -11.23 -3.42
C GLU A 212 3.81 -10.17 -4.21
N ASN A 213 4.42 -9.01 -4.44
CA ASN A 213 3.83 -7.85 -5.10
C ASN A 213 4.21 -7.71 -6.59
N GLY A 214 4.49 -8.84 -7.25
CA GLY A 214 4.83 -8.90 -8.67
C GLY A 214 3.67 -8.46 -9.60
N PHE A 215 4.05 -7.91 -10.75
CA PHE A 215 3.15 -7.36 -11.77
C PHE A 215 3.70 -7.58 -13.18
#